data_AF-A0A933TA19-F1
#
_entry.id   AF-A0A933TA19-F1
#
_cell.length_a   1.000
_cell.length_b   1.000
_cell.length_c   1.000
_cell.angle_alpha   90.00
_cell.angle_beta   90.00
_cell.angle_gamma   90.00
#
_symmetry.space_group_name_H-M   'P 1'
#
loop_
_entity.id
_entity.type
_entity.pdbx_description
1 polymer ?
#
loop_
_entity_poly.entity_id
_entity_poly.type
_entity_poly.pdbx_seq_one_letter_code
_entity_poly.pdbx_strand_id
1 'polypeptide(L)' 'METAKFVYWQDGNMWLGYLEEYPDYMTQGESLEELKENLKDIYNDLTSGAIPCVRKVAELEVA' A
#
# COMPACT_ATOMS: atom_id res chain seq x y z
N MET A 1 -1.20 -0.14 18.15
CA MET A 1 -0.83 0.38 16.82
C MET A 1 -1.31 -0.63 15.82
N GLU A 2 -2.09 -0.17 14.85
CA GLU A 2 -2.51 -1.01 13.72
C GLU A 2 -1.31 -1.22 12.80
N THR A 3 -1.18 -2.42 12.24
CA THR A 3 -0.09 -2.77 11.32
C THR A 3 -0.70 -3.21 10.01
N ALA A 4 -0.31 -2.59 8.90
CA ALA A 4 -0.70 -3.00 7.56
C ALA A 4 0.42 -3.82 6.92
N LYS A 5 0.07 -4.87 6.19
CA LYS A 5 1.02 -5.61 5.35
C LYS A 5 1.22 -4.85 4.04
N PHE A 6 2.44 -4.87 3.53
CA PHE A 6 2.80 -4.27 2.25
C PHE A 6 3.81 -5.15 1.52
N VAL A 7 3.73 -5.13 0.20
CA VAL A 7 4.70 -5.79 -0.69
C VAL A 7 5.69 -4.72 -1.14
N TYR A 8 6.97 -5.04 -1.14
CA TYR A 8 8.01 -4.12 -1.59
C TYR A 8 9.16 -4.85 -2.27
N TRP A 9 9.84 -4.14 -3.16
CA TRP A 9 11.05 -4.58 -3.85
C TRP A 9 11.90 -3.36 -4.22
N GLN A 10 13.13 -3.61 -4.67
CA GLN A 10 14.02 -2.56 -5.16
C GLN A 10 14.17 -2.70 -6.67
N ASP A 11 14.03 -1.59 -7.39
CA ASP A 11 14.33 -1.48 -8.83
C ASP A 11 15.27 -0.29 -9.06
N GLY A 12 16.51 -0.58 -9.46
CA GLY A 12 17.59 0.39 -9.52
C GLY A 12 17.83 1.09 -8.18
N ASN A 13 17.73 2.41 -8.18
CA ASN A 13 17.94 3.24 -6.99
C ASN A 13 16.64 3.52 -6.20
N MET A 14 15.51 2.95 -6.63
CA MET A 14 14.21 3.20 -6.01
C MET A 14 13.70 1.96 -5.28
N TRP A 15 13.07 2.20 -4.13
CA TRP A 15 12.19 1.24 -3.47
C TRP A 15 10.78 1.43 -3.98
N LEU A 16 10.11 0.35 -4.35
CA LEU A 16 8.73 0.34 -4.83
C LEU A 16 7.90 -0.56 -3.92
N GLY A 17 6.61 -0.26 -3.81
CA GLY A 17 5.70 -1.13 -3.07
C GLY A 17 4.26 -0.64 -3.05
N TYR A 18 3.40 -1.48 -2.49
CA TYR A 18 1.98 -1.22 -2.30
C TYR A 18 1.46 -1.96 -1.05
N LEU A 19 0.35 -1.48 -0.49
CA LEU A 19 -0.34 -2.15 0.63
C LEU A 19 -1.05 -3.41 0.12
N GLU A 20 -0.97 -4.52 0.85
CA GLU A 20 -1.57 -5.81 0.43
C GLU A 20 -3.09 -5.71 0.21
N GLU A 21 -3.78 -4.91 1.03
CA GLU A 21 -5.21 -4.64 0.90
C GLU A 21 -5.56 -3.69 -0.27
N TYR A 22 -4.57 -2.97 -0.80
CA TYR A 22 -4.74 -1.94 -1.82
C TYR A 22 -3.68 -2.12 -2.94
N PRO A 23 -3.67 -3.28 -3.64
CA PRO A 23 -2.58 -3.65 -4.54
C PRO A 23 -2.46 -2.75 -5.78
N ASP A 24 -3.52 -2.01 -6.10
CA ASP A 24 -3.53 -1.05 -7.20
C ASP A 24 -2.81 0.29 -6.88
N TYR A 25 -2.51 0.55 -5.60
CA TYR A 25 -1.97 1.81 -5.13
C TYR A 25 -0.46 1.66 -4.86
N MET A 26 0.31 1.60 -5.94
CA MET A 26 1.76 1.54 -5.88
C MET A 26 2.37 2.92 -5.65
N THR A 27 3.42 2.96 -4.83
CA THR A 27 4.26 4.14 -4.62
C THR A 27 5.74 3.74 -4.56
N GLN A 28 6.61 4.73 -4.45
CA GLN A 28 8.06 4.55 -4.47
C GLN A 28 8.76 5.53 -3.51
N GLY A 29 10.02 5.26 -3.16
CA GLY A 29 10.90 6.17 -2.41
C GLY A 29 12.37 5.89 -2.69
N GLU A 30 13.25 6.87 -2.50
CA GLU A 30 14.70 6.71 -2.66
C GLU A 30 15.30 5.86 -1.53
N SER A 31 14.58 5.72 -0.42
CA SER A 31 14.89 4.82 0.69
C SER A 31 13.68 3.98 1.09
N LEU A 32 13.94 2.84 1.75
CA LEU A 32 12.86 2.01 2.29
C LEU A 32 12.01 2.77 3.33
N GLU A 33 12.60 3.73 4.04
CA GLU A 33 11.85 4.52 5.02
C GLU A 33 10.92 5.54 4.34
N GLU A 34 11.39 6.19 3.27
CA GLU A 34 10.55 7.06 2.44
C GLU A 34 9.40 6.30 1.80
N LEU A 35 9.65 5.08 1.27
CA LEU A 35 8.58 4.22 0.77
C LEU A 35 7.52 3.96 1.85
N LYS A 36 7.92 3.69 3.10
CA LYS A 36 6.97 3.47 4.20
C LYS A 36 6.18 4.73 4.56
N GLU A 37 6.79 5.90 4.58
CA GLU A 37 6.06 7.16 4.81
C GLU A 37 5.00 7.37 3.71
N ASN A 38 5.37 7.19 2.45
CA ASN A 38 4.44 7.29 1.33
C ASN A 38 3.30 6.25 1.42
N LEU A 39 3.58 5.03 1.88
CA LEU A 39 2.56 4.01 2.11
C LEU A 39 1.62 4.37 3.28
N LYS A 40 2.11 5.02 4.34
CA LYS A 40 1.27 5.51 5.45
C LYS A 40 0.31 6.60 5.00
N ASP A 41 0.78 7.53 4.16
CA ASP A 41 -0.07 8.58 3.60
C ASP A 41 -1.20 7.98 2.75
N ILE A 42 -0.87 7.03 1.87
CA ILE A 42 -1.88 6.28 1.09
C ILE A 42 -2.85 5.54 2.00
N TYR A 43 -2.36 4.87 3.05
CA TYR A 43 -3.22 4.18 4.01
C TYR A 43 -4.22 5.14 4.67
N ASN A 44 -3.76 6.30 5.13
CA ASN A 44 -4.61 7.31 5.76
C ASN A 44 -5.67 7.83 4.78
N ASP A 45 -5.29 8.14 3.54
CA ASP A 45 -6.21 8.61 2.52
C ASP A 45 -7.31 7.59 2.21
N LEU A 46 -6.93 6.32 2.00
CA LEU A 46 -7.85 5.23 1.65
C LEU A 46 -8.76 4.81 2.80
N THR A 47 -8.33 5.01 4.05
CA THR A 47 -9.10 4.67 5.25
C THR A 47 -9.88 5.84 5.85
N SER A 48 -9.58 7.08 5.44
CA SER A 48 -10.23 8.31 5.92
C SER A 48 -11.74 8.38 5.65
N GLY A 49 -12.24 7.63 4.67
CA GLY A 49 -13.61 7.75 4.15
C GLY A 49 -13.82 8.97 3.24
N ALA A 50 -12.79 9.78 2.97
CA ALA A 50 -12.87 10.92 2.07
C ALA A 50 -12.85 10.52 0.58
N ILE A 51 -12.17 9.41 0.25
CA ILE A 51 -12.10 8.88 -1.11
C ILE A 51 -13.29 7.92 -1.32
N PRO A 52 -14.23 8.20 -2.25
CA PRO A 52 -15.30 7.28 -2.57
C PRO A 52 -14.75 6.07 -3.37
N CYS A 53 -15.50 4.96 -3.35
CA CYS A 53 -15.23 3.79 -4.19
C CYS A 53 -13.84 3.15 -3.99
N VAL A 54 -13.29 3.21 -2.77
CA VAL A 54 -12.05 2.50 -2.41
C VAL A 54 -12.23 1.00 -2.62
N ARG A 55 -11.36 0.42 -3.45
CA ARG A 55 -11.35 -1.02 -3.75
C ARG A 55 -10.86 -1.82 -2.55
N LYS A 56 -11.38 -3.03 -2.37
CA LYS A 56 -11.05 -3.94 -1.28
C LYS A 56 -10.68 -5.31 -1.82
N VAL A 57 -9.70 -5.93 -1.17
CA VAL A 57 -9.33 -7.33 -1.40
C VAL A 57 -10.12 -8.22 -0.45
N ALA A 58 -10.57 -9.38 -0.93
CA ALA A 58 -11.21 -10.40 -0.14
C ALA A 58 -10.76 -11.78 -0.63
N GLU A 59 -10.76 -12.75 0.27
CA GLU A 59 -10.51 -14.14 -0.07
C GLU A 59 -11.83 -14.81 -0.48
N LEU A 60 -11.74 -15.74 -1.43
CA LEU A 60 -12.87 -16.54 -1.91
C LEU A 60 -12.44 -18.01 -1.91
N GLU A 61 -13.25 -18.87 -1.29
CA GLU A 61 -13.09 -20.32 -1.40
C GLU A 61 -13.48 -20.79 -2.80
N VAL A 62 -12.60 -21.55 -3.46
CA VAL A 62 -12.75 -21.94 -4.87
C VAL A 62 -13.12 -23.43 -5.04
N ALA A 63 -13.07 -24.23 -3.98
CA ALA A 63 -13.42 -25.65 -3.98
C ALA A 63 -13.89 -26.12 -2.60
#